data_AF-A0A2D6A9L1-F1
#
_entry.id   AF-A0A2D6A9L1-F1
#
_cell.length_a   1.000
_cell.length_b   1.000
_cell.length_c   1.000
_cell.angle_alpha   90.00
_cell.angle_beta   90.00
_cell.angle_gamma   90.00
#
_symmetry.space_group_name_H-M   'P 1'
#
loop_
_entity.id
_entity.type
_entity.pdbx_description
1 polymer ?
#
loop_
_entity_poly.entity_id
_entity_poly.type
_entity_poly.pdbx_seq_one_letter_code
_entity_poly.pdbx_strand_id
1 'polypeptide(L)'
;MSKTRLLLVLCSLLVPPLAAQNGSAPTGKTSGKTSRQAAKKPSEVKPKQSKRTTKQQKPYDARKAEIRNRIMEYRARLKSGELLRANVKVRVRLRNGESMTGVVRGGNFVEKPAGLEFVRAEMTTQGAGLRLWYYDATNGYIFLPYRIIKTYKVLKQLSDIEVAEILDRIREREPLAKKRGAERHQRLLAKQQELRDASKATKKLEGLAQQLEQDRKAKAKEQELVALIKQFPPAEGWGEKKLHEMNMRRITMKVYPNAKERRFIEVFEDWKKGFAIWKRLEGSKATPTGGAKTPPAPGPGTEPDPKPTNPDKTKGTSKQ
;
A
#
# COMPACT_ATOMS: atom_id res chain seq x y z
N MET A 1 -1.29 -46.14 -31.04
CA MET A 1 -2.36 -46.14 -30.03
C MET A 1 -1.78 -45.60 -28.71
N SER A 2 -1.84 -44.29 -28.46
CA SER A 2 -1.33 -43.69 -27.22
C SER A 2 -2.46 -43.00 -26.48
N LYS A 3 -2.82 -43.53 -25.31
CA LYS A 3 -3.83 -42.97 -24.41
C LYS A 3 -3.15 -42.02 -23.43
N THR A 4 -3.13 -40.73 -23.76
CA THR A 4 -2.68 -39.67 -22.85
C THR A 4 -3.82 -39.38 -21.88
N ARG A 5 -3.69 -39.85 -20.62
CA ARG A 5 -4.64 -39.55 -19.54
C ARG A 5 -4.47 -38.09 -19.12
N LEU A 6 -5.52 -37.30 -19.36
CA LEU A 6 -5.67 -35.95 -18.86
C LEU A 6 -6.01 -36.01 -17.36
N LEU A 7 -5.05 -35.69 -16.49
CA LEU A 7 -5.24 -35.62 -15.05
C LEU A 7 -5.77 -34.22 -14.70
N LEU A 8 -7.09 -34.13 -14.54
CA LEU A 8 -7.79 -32.92 -14.10
C LEU A 8 -7.61 -32.80 -12.58
N VAL A 9 -6.61 -32.03 -12.17
CA VAL A 9 -6.43 -31.63 -10.76
C VAL A 9 -7.44 -30.53 -10.46
N LEU A 10 -8.60 -30.92 -9.92
CA LEU A 10 -9.52 -30.01 -9.26
C LEU A 10 -8.83 -29.48 -7.99
N CYS A 11 -8.18 -28.33 -8.12
CA CYS A 11 -7.68 -27.58 -6.99
C CYS A 11 -8.87 -26.83 -6.36
N SER A 12 -9.53 -27.50 -5.40
CA SER A 12 -10.53 -26.88 -4.54
C SER A 12 -9.86 -25.83 -3.66
N LEU A 13 -9.86 -24.57 -4.11
CA LEU A 13 -9.53 -23.43 -3.27
C LEU A 13 -10.65 -23.23 -2.26
N LEU A 14 -10.46 -23.85 -1.10
CA LEU A 14 -11.15 -23.57 0.14
C LEU A 14 -11.04 -22.06 0.43
N VAL A 15 -12.13 -21.33 0.28
CA VAL A 15 -12.25 -19.95 0.78
C VAL A 15 -12.44 -20.06 2.30
N PRO A 16 -11.51 -19.58 3.14
CA PRO A 16 -11.73 -19.57 4.57
C PRO A 16 -12.88 -18.62 4.92
N PRO A 17 -13.73 -18.97 5.91
CA PRO A 17 -14.76 -18.06 6.40
C PRO A 17 -14.09 -16.83 7.02
N LEU A 18 -14.54 -15.64 6.61
CA LEU A 18 -14.24 -14.39 7.30
C LEU A 18 -14.77 -14.50 8.75
N ALA A 19 -13.90 -14.90 9.66
CA ALA A 19 -14.11 -14.67 11.08
C ALA A 19 -14.11 -13.17 11.33
N ALA A 20 -15.25 -12.63 11.73
CA ALA A 20 -15.39 -11.28 12.23
C ALA A 20 -14.51 -11.09 13.48
N GLN A 21 -13.30 -10.58 13.29
CA GLN A 21 -12.51 -10.01 14.38
C GLN A 21 -13.16 -8.68 14.76
N ASN A 22 -13.90 -8.70 15.86
CA ASN A 22 -14.22 -7.51 16.64
C ASN A 22 -12.90 -6.90 17.15
N GLY A 23 -12.32 -6.01 16.36
CA GLY A 23 -11.20 -5.17 16.75
C GLY A 23 -11.67 -4.17 17.81
N SER A 24 -11.36 -4.50 19.06
CA SER A 24 -11.32 -3.58 20.19
C SER A 24 -10.53 -2.32 19.82
N ALA A 25 -11.19 -1.17 19.94
CA ALA A 25 -10.58 0.13 19.77
C ALA A 25 -9.41 0.33 20.76
N PRO A 26 -8.22 0.77 20.33
CA PRO A 26 -7.20 1.24 21.24
C PRO A 26 -7.63 2.60 21.80
N THR A 27 -8.12 2.61 23.04
CA THR A 27 -8.23 3.83 23.85
C THR A 27 -6.82 4.32 24.19
N GLY A 28 -6.20 5.04 23.27
CA GLY A 28 -5.00 5.81 23.51
C GLY A 28 -5.30 6.95 24.48
N LYS A 29 -5.07 6.73 25.77
CA LYS A 29 -4.93 7.77 26.79
C LYS A 29 -3.69 8.62 26.45
N THR A 30 -3.86 9.67 25.67
CA THR A 30 -2.92 10.79 25.68
C THR A 30 -3.25 11.67 26.88
N SER A 31 -2.50 11.45 27.97
CA SER A 31 -2.48 12.34 29.13
C SER A 31 -1.77 13.65 28.75
N GLY A 32 -2.49 14.52 28.03
CA GLY A 32 -2.13 15.91 27.83
C GLY A 32 -2.47 16.70 29.09
N LYS A 33 -1.45 16.87 29.96
CA LYS A 33 -1.49 17.65 31.19
C LYS A 33 -1.60 19.14 30.84
N THR A 34 -2.80 19.59 30.46
CA THR A 34 -3.07 21.02 30.28
C THR A 34 -3.32 21.64 31.64
N SER A 35 -2.28 22.31 32.12
CA SER A 35 -2.27 23.42 33.08
C SER A 35 -3.67 23.99 33.39
N ARG A 36 -4.11 23.78 34.64
CA ARG A 36 -5.17 24.54 35.30
C ARG A 36 -4.79 26.02 35.30
N GLN A 37 -5.33 26.80 34.37
CA GLN A 37 -5.49 28.23 34.59
C GLN A 37 -6.80 28.46 35.32
N ALA A 38 -6.69 29.25 36.38
CA ALA A 38 -7.71 29.51 37.38
C ALA A 38 -9.04 29.97 36.78
N ALA A 39 -10.10 29.29 37.21
CA ALA A 39 -11.47 29.69 36.98
C ALA A 39 -11.72 31.06 37.63
N LYS A 40 -11.77 32.10 36.79
CA LYS A 40 -12.47 33.34 37.15
C LYS A 40 -13.94 33.01 37.30
N LYS A 41 -14.46 33.18 38.52
CA LYS A 41 -15.89 33.11 38.86
C LYS A 41 -16.70 33.88 37.80
N PRO A 42 -17.67 33.24 37.12
CA PRO A 42 -18.64 33.99 36.34
C PRO A 42 -19.46 34.82 37.32
N SER A 43 -19.35 36.14 37.18
CA SER A 43 -20.21 37.09 37.85
C SER A 43 -21.66 36.76 37.50
N GLU A 44 -22.47 36.62 38.54
CA GLU A 44 -23.91 36.40 38.51
C GLU A 44 -24.58 37.64 37.88
N VAL A 45 -24.61 37.66 36.55
CA VAL A 45 -25.37 38.66 35.79
C VAL A 45 -26.84 38.28 35.95
N LYS A 46 -27.50 38.95 36.90
CA LYS A 46 -28.96 38.89 37.06
C LYS A 46 -29.61 39.06 35.69
N PRO A 47 -30.47 38.13 35.24
CA PRO A 47 -31.16 38.26 33.97
C PRO A 47 -32.05 39.50 34.05
N LYS A 48 -31.63 40.59 33.41
CA LYS A 48 -32.51 41.71 33.09
C LYS A 48 -33.64 41.14 32.26
N GLN A 49 -34.81 40.99 32.89
CA GLN A 49 -36.08 40.68 32.25
C GLN A 49 -36.37 41.81 31.27
N SER A 50 -35.79 41.73 30.07
CA SER A 50 -36.19 42.59 28.97
C SER A 50 -37.62 42.22 28.64
N LYS A 51 -38.56 43.08 29.01
CA LYS A 51 -39.94 43.08 28.49
C LYS A 51 -39.85 43.31 26.98
N ARG A 52 -39.46 42.27 26.24
CA ARG A 52 -39.41 42.26 24.77
C ARG A 52 -40.86 42.30 24.32
N THR A 53 -41.24 43.49 23.88
CA THR A 53 -42.55 43.83 23.37
C THR A 53 -42.97 42.85 22.26
N THR A 54 -44.08 42.17 22.50
CA THR A 54 -44.69 41.09 21.70
C THR A 54 -45.23 41.54 20.32
N LYS A 55 -44.82 42.72 19.81
CA LYS A 55 -45.42 43.34 18.62
C LYS A 55 -44.72 43.02 17.29
N GLN A 56 -43.59 42.31 17.26
CA GLN A 56 -42.87 41.98 16.01
C GLN A 56 -42.90 40.50 15.58
N GLN A 57 -43.60 39.61 16.31
CA GLN A 57 -43.67 38.18 15.92
C GLN A 57 -44.69 37.90 14.80
N LYS A 58 -45.79 38.66 14.70
CA LYS A 58 -46.83 38.47 13.68
C LYS A 58 -46.34 38.45 12.22
N PRO A 59 -45.41 39.31 11.76
CA PRO A 59 -44.95 39.28 10.36
C PRO A 59 -44.13 38.02 10.00
N TYR A 60 -43.49 37.38 10.98
CA TYR A 60 -42.68 36.18 10.72
C TYR A 60 -43.56 34.96 10.41
N ASP A 61 -44.65 34.78 11.17
CA ASP A 61 -45.54 33.63 10.99
C ASP A 61 -46.32 33.70 9.67
N ALA A 62 -46.75 34.90 9.27
CA ALA A 62 -47.39 35.14 7.97
C ALA A 62 -46.44 34.77 6.81
N ARG A 63 -45.19 35.24 6.85
CA ARG A 63 -44.17 34.91 5.84
C ARG A 63 -43.86 33.41 5.81
N LYS A 64 -43.84 32.75 6.97
CA LYS A 64 -43.62 31.28 7.06
C LYS A 64 -44.78 30.49 6.48
N ALA A 65 -46.02 30.95 6.61
CA ALA A 65 -47.20 30.34 6.00
C ALA A 65 -47.19 30.51 4.47
N GLU A 66 -46.86 31.71 3.99
CA GLU A 66 -46.71 32.01 2.55
C GLU A 66 -45.65 31.09 1.91
N ILE A 67 -44.47 30.95 2.53
CA ILE A 67 -43.41 30.05 2.06
C ILE A 67 -43.90 28.60 2.02
N ARG A 68 -44.66 28.14 3.02
CA ARG A 68 -45.21 26.77 3.04
C ARG A 68 -46.22 26.54 1.91
N ASN A 69 -47.13 27.49 1.68
CA ASN A 69 -48.12 27.39 0.60
C ASN A 69 -47.44 27.35 -0.77
N ARG A 70 -46.45 28.22 -0.98
CA ARG A 70 -45.63 28.20 -2.20
C ARG A 70 -44.92 26.86 -2.39
N ILE A 71 -44.35 26.28 -1.33
CA ILE A 71 -43.72 24.94 -1.40
C ILE A 71 -44.74 23.84 -1.73
N MET A 72 -45.95 23.89 -1.17
CA MET A 72 -46.99 22.90 -1.44
C MET A 72 -47.50 22.98 -2.88
N GLU A 73 -47.75 24.18 -3.38
CA GLU A 73 -48.14 24.40 -4.78
C GLU A 73 -47.06 23.88 -5.74
N TYR A 74 -45.79 24.18 -5.46
CA TYR A 74 -44.67 23.63 -6.21
C TYR A 74 -44.63 22.09 -6.19
N ARG A 75 -44.89 21.46 -5.03
CA ARG A 75 -44.96 19.99 -4.95
C ARG A 75 -46.14 19.42 -5.74
N ALA A 76 -47.27 20.10 -5.76
CA ALA A 76 -48.42 19.69 -6.58
C ALA A 76 -48.08 19.77 -8.07
N ARG A 77 -47.46 20.86 -8.53
CA ARG A 77 -46.97 21.02 -9.92
C ARG A 77 -45.94 19.97 -10.31
N LEU A 78 -45.03 19.63 -9.41
CA LEU A 78 -44.06 18.55 -9.62
C LEU A 78 -44.72 17.17 -9.74
N LYS A 79 -45.79 16.92 -8.98
CA LYS A 79 -46.57 15.68 -9.09
C LYS A 79 -47.39 15.64 -10.37
N SER A 80 -47.95 16.77 -10.82
CA SER A 80 -48.71 16.87 -12.07
C SER A 80 -47.83 16.85 -13.31
N GLY A 81 -46.51 17.02 -13.17
CA GLY A 81 -45.61 17.15 -14.30
C GLY A 81 -45.70 18.51 -15.00
N GLU A 82 -46.22 19.54 -14.34
CA GLU A 82 -46.16 20.89 -14.89
C GLU A 82 -44.70 21.38 -14.92
N LEU A 83 -44.26 21.89 -16.07
CA LEU A 83 -42.88 22.30 -16.31
C LEU A 83 -42.52 23.51 -15.46
N LEU A 84 -41.89 23.26 -14.31
CA LEU A 84 -41.17 24.30 -13.62
C LEU A 84 -39.89 24.59 -14.40
N ARG A 85 -39.89 25.60 -15.28
CA ARG A 85 -38.69 26.03 -16.04
C ARG A 85 -37.54 26.56 -15.15
N ALA A 86 -37.60 26.34 -13.84
CA ALA A 86 -36.61 26.81 -12.89
C ALA A 86 -35.64 25.71 -12.47
N ASN A 87 -34.41 26.12 -12.17
CA ASN A 87 -33.41 25.24 -11.57
C ASN A 87 -33.73 25.04 -10.09
N VAL A 88 -33.51 23.84 -9.57
CA VAL A 88 -33.89 23.51 -8.19
C VAL A 88 -32.76 22.77 -7.48
N LYS A 89 -32.35 23.26 -6.31
CA LYS A 89 -31.45 22.55 -5.41
C LYS A 89 -32.21 21.47 -4.65
N VAL A 90 -31.79 20.22 -4.82
CA VAL A 90 -32.47 19.04 -4.26
C VAL A 90 -31.50 18.27 -3.37
N ARG A 91 -31.98 17.80 -2.23
CA ARG A 91 -31.32 16.77 -1.41
C ARG A 91 -32.01 15.45 -1.65
N VAL A 92 -31.27 14.47 -2.13
CA VAL A 92 -31.74 13.10 -2.40
C VAL A 92 -31.22 12.20 -1.30
N ARG A 93 -32.09 11.41 -0.69
CA ARG A 93 -31.72 10.34 0.24
C ARG A 93 -31.87 9.01 -0.47
N LEU A 94 -30.80 8.24 -0.49
CA LEU A 94 -30.73 6.93 -1.10
C LEU A 94 -31.24 5.83 -0.14
N ARG A 95 -31.56 4.66 -0.68
CA ARG A 95 -32.02 3.50 0.11
C ARG A 95 -30.93 2.94 1.04
N ASN A 96 -29.65 3.10 0.70
CA ASN A 96 -28.52 2.75 1.57
C ASN A 96 -28.38 3.69 2.80
N GLY A 97 -29.18 4.77 2.87
CA GLY A 97 -29.16 5.73 3.96
C GLY A 97 -28.36 7.00 3.68
N GLU A 98 -27.48 6.99 2.68
CA GLU A 98 -26.68 8.15 2.27
C GLU A 98 -27.57 9.25 1.70
N SER A 99 -27.08 10.49 1.78
CA SER A 99 -27.77 11.63 1.20
C SER A 99 -26.80 12.49 0.40
N MET A 100 -27.26 12.93 -0.76
CA MET A 100 -26.51 13.81 -1.65
C MET A 100 -27.32 15.05 -1.98
N THR A 101 -26.63 16.12 -2.32
CA THR A 101 -27.25 17.38 -2.71
C THR A 101 -26.70 17.79 -4.07
N GLY A 102 -27.57 18.30 -4.93
CA GLY A 102 -27.17 18.87 -6.22
C GLY A 102 -28.31 19.69 -6.81
N VAL A 103 -28.22 19.96 -8.10
CA VAL A 103 -29.15 20.83 -8.83
C VAL A 103 -29.85 20.03 -9.93
N VAL A 104 -31.17 20.14 -9.99
CA VAL A 104 -31.98 19.69 -11.13
C VAL A 104 -32.18 20.88 -12.04
N ARG A 105 -31.79 20.76 -13.31
CA ARG A 105 -31.88 21.85 -14.29
C ARG A 105 -33.22 21.82 -15.02
N GLY A 106 -33.79 22.99 -15.30
CA GLY A 106 -35.00 23.14 -16.12
C GLY A 106 -36.26 22.42 -15.61
N GLY A 107 -36.28 22.01 -14.32
CA GLY A 107 -37.39 21.27 -13.72
C GLY A 107 -37.59 19.84 -14.21
N ASN A 108 -36.60 19.23 -14.87
CA ASN A 108 -36.71 17.84 -15.31
C ASN A 108 -36.43 16.86 -14.16
N PHE A 109 -37.44 16.59 -13.33
CA PHE A 109 -37.29 15.67 -12.20
C PHE A 109 -37.31 14.19 -12.61
N VAL A 110 -38.03 13.87 -13.68
CA VAL A 110 -38.23 12.50 -14.13
C VAL A 110 -37.68 12.39 -15.55
N GLU A 111 -36.48 11.85 -15.66
CA GLU A 111 -35.80 11.59 -16.92
C GLU A 111 -35.49 10.11 -17.07
N LYS A 112 -35.40 9.64 -18.32
CA LYS A 112 -34.95 8.30 -18.68
C LYS A 112 -33.82 8.42 -19.71
N PRO A 113 -32.71 7.70 -19.54
CA PRO A 113 -31.67 7.65 -20.57
C PRO A 113 -32.22 6.98 -21.83
N ALA A 114 -32.10 7.65 -22.95
CA ALA A 114 -32.48 7.17 -24.28
C ALA A 114 -31.27 7.31 -25.21
N GLY A 115 -30.27 6.45 -25.01
CA GLY A 115 -28.98 6.56 -25.71
C GLY A 115 -28.11 7.67 -25.13
N LEU A 116 -27.72 8.63 -25.98
CA LEU A 116 -26.89 9.79 -25.59
C LEU A 116 -27.70 10.92 -24.93
N GLU A 117 -29.03 10.90 -25.09
CA GLU A 117 -29.92 11.93 -24.59
C GLU A 117 -30.75 11.44 -23.40
N PHE A 118 -31.24 12.40 -22.63
CA PHE A 118 -32.19 12.16 -21.55
C PHE A 118 -33.55 12.68 -21.98
N VAL A 119 -34.51 11.77 -22.06
CA VAL A 119 -35.88 12.09 -22.43
C VAL A 119 -36.71 12.15 -21.16
N ARG A 120 -37.67 13.07 -21.12
CA ARG A 120 -38.63 13.14 -20.04
C ARG A 120 -39.46 11.85 -19.98
N ALA A 121 -39.65 11.32 -18.79
CA ALA A 121 -40.42 10.09 -18.59
C ALA A 121 -41.43 10.26 -17.44
N GLU A 122 -42.28 9.26 -17.25
CA GLU A 122 -43.13 9.16 -16.06
C GLU A 122 -42.40 8.41 -14.93
N MET A 123 -42.77 8.69 -13.68
CA MET A 123 -42.10 8.09 -12.51
C MET A 123 -42.29 6.56 -12.46
N THR A 124 -43.36 6.07 -13.07
CA THR A 124 -43.72 4.66 -13.23
C THR A 124 -42.88 3.95 -14.29
N THR A 125 -42.23 4.69 -15.20
CA THR A 125 -41.47 4.10 -16.31
C THR A 125 -40.21 3.42 -15.80
N GLN A 126 -39.97 2.18 -16.22
CA GLN A 126 -38.75 1.45 -15.87
C GLN A 126 -37.49 2.18 -16.37
N GLY A 127 -36.53 2.36 -15.47
CA GLY A 127 -35.29 3.09 -15.75
C GLY A 127 -35.40 4.61 -15.61
N ALA A 128 -36.58 5.15 -15.29
CA ALA A 128 -36.72 6.55 -14.95
C ALA A 128 -35.96 6.89 -13.65
N GLY A 129 -35.49 8.12 -13.57
CA GLY A 129 -34.66 8.61 -12.48
C GLY A 129 -34.53 10.12 -12.47
N LEU A 130 -33.66 10.59 -11.58
CA LEU A 130 -33.35 11.99 -11.37
C LEU A 130 -31.94 12.29 -11.86
N ARG A 131 -31.79 13.29 -12.73
CA ARG A 131 -30.48 13.79 -13.15
C ARG A 131 -30.05 14.94 -12.25
N LEU A 132 -28.99 14.70 -11.48
CA LEU A 132 -28.48 15.62 -10.48
C LEU A 132 -27.16 16.24 -10.95
N TRP A 133 -27.20 17.53 -11.30
CA TRP A 133 -26.04 18.33 -11.69
C TRP A 133 -25.29 18.87 -10.47
N TYR A 134 -24.02 19.20 -10.66
CA TYR A 134 -23.18 19.88 -9.66
C TYR A 134 -23.10 19.14 -8.32
N TYR A 135 -23.18 17.81 -8.35
CA TYR A 135 -23.06 17.01 -7.14
C TYR A 135 -21.64 17.19 -6.59
N ASP A 136 -21.54 17.38 -5.27
CA ASP A 136 -20.26 17.57 -4.56
C ASP A 136 -19.34 18.67 -5.16
N ALA A 137 -19.93 19.72 -5.76
CA ALA A 137 -19.20 20.79 -6.43
C ALA A 137 -18.30 20.30 -7.58
N THR A 138 -18.73 19.28 -8.32
CA THR A 138 -18.09 18.82 -9.55
C THR A 138 -18.82 19.35 -10.79
N ASN A 139 -18.11 19.63 -11.88
CA ASN A 139 -18.72 20.06 -13.14
C ASN A 139 -19.22 18.83 -13.92
N GLY A 140 -20.35 18.28 -13.49
CA GLY A 140 -20.92 17.10 -14.11
C GLY A 140 -22.33 16.82 -13.61
N TYR A 141 -22.85 15.66 -14.03
CA TYR A 141 -24.12 15.16 -13.55
C TYR A 141 -24.00 13.69 -13.15
N ILE A 142 -24.86 13.28 -12.24
CA ILE A 142 -25.10 11.87 -11.91
C ILE A 142 -26.57 11.57 -12.18
N PHE A 143 -26.84 10.43 -12.83
CA PHE A 143 -28.20 9.94 -13.02
C PHE A 143 -28.54 8.93 -11.91
N LEU A 144 -29.61 9.19 -11.17
CA LEU A 144 -30.05 8.38 -10.04
C LEU A 144 -31.38 7.70 -10.37
N PRO A 145 -31.40 6.40 -10.70
CA PRO A 145 -32.64 5.67 -10.93
C PRO A 145 -33.58 5.73 -9.72
N TYR A 146 -34.89 5.88 -9.91
CA TYR A 146 -35.83 5.97 -8.80
C TYR A 146 -35.80 4.74 -7.87
N ARG A 147 -35.44 3.56 -8.38
CA ARG A 147 -35.24 2.34 -7.59
C ARG A 147 -34.25 2.50 -6.43
N ILE A 148 -33.24 3.35 -6.54
CA ILE A 148 -32.24 3.58 -5.47
C ILE A 148 -32.59 4.76 -4.58
N ILE A 149 -33.52 5.62 -5.02
CA ILE A 149 -33.95 6.80 -4.27
C ILE A 149 -34.96 6.35 -3.21
N LYS A 150 -34.74 6.74 -1.96
CA LYS A 150 -35.70 6.55 -0.87
C LYS A 150 -36.66 7.74 -0.80
N THR A 151 -36.10 8.95 -0.73
CA THR A 151 -36.86 10.20 -0.66
C THR A 151 -36.03 11.33 -1.26
N TYR A 152 -36.66 12.33 -1.87
CA TYR A 152 -35.98 13.57 -2.24
C TYR A 152 -36.71 14.78 -1.65
N LYS A 153 -35.94 15.84 -1.37
CA LYS A 153 -36.45 17.10 -0.80
C LYS A 153 -35.91 18.27 -1.61
N VAL A 154 -36.83 19.05 -2.18
CA VAL A 154 -36.53 20.35 -2.76
C VAL A 154 -36.14 21.30 -1.63
N LEU A 155 -34.92 21.86 -1.71
CA LEU A 155 -34.38 22.78 -0.71
C LEU A 155 -34.63 24.24 -1.10
N LYS A 156 -34.24 24.61 -2.33
CA LYS A 156 -34.26 25.99 -2.81
C LYS A 156 -34.45 26.03 -4.32
N GLN A 157 -35.25 26.97 -4.82
CA GLN A 157 -35.30 27.31 -6.23
C GLN A 157 -34.13 28.24 -6.54
N LEU A 158 -33.36 27.91 -7.58
CA LEU A 158 -32.20 28.66 -8.00
C LEU A 158 -32.53 29.51 -9.23
N SER A 159 -32.10 30.76 -9.22
CA SER A 159 -32.09 31.58 -10.43
C SER A 159 -30.93 31.18 -11.34
N ASP A 160 -30.96 31.60 -12.60
CA ASP A 160 -29.86 31.35 -13.53
C ASP A 160 -28.55 32.02 -13.08
N ILE A 161 -28.66 33.18 -12.41
CA ILE A 161 -27.52 33.88 -11.80
C ILE A 161 -26.89 33.01 -10.70
N GLU A 162 -27.69 32.42 -9.81
CA GLU A 162 -27.17 31.54 -8.75
C GLU A 162 -26.53 30.26 -9.32
N VAL A 163 -27.04 29.76 -10.45
CA VAL A 163 -26.42 28.62 -11.14
C VAL A 163 -25.08 29.00 -11.76
N ALA A 164 -24.96 30.21 -12.35
CA ALA A 164 -23.69 30.73 -12.85
C ALA A 164 -22.66 30.88 -11.71
N GLU A 165 -23.05 31.42 -10.56
CA GLU A 165 -22.16 31.52 -9.38
C GLU A 165 -21.70 30.15 -8.85
N ILE A 166 -22.51 29.09 -9.00
CA ILE A 166 -22.11 27.73 -8.64
C ILE A 166 -21.05 27.24 -9.63
N LEU A 167 -21.24 27.48 -10.93
CA LEU A 167 -20.28 27.10 -11.96
C LEU A 167 -18.92 27.80 -11.79
N ASP A 168 -18.91 29.10 -11.50
CA ASP A 168 -17.68 29.85 -11.27
C ASP A 168 -16.92 29.31 -10.06
N ARG A 169 -17.61 29.03 -8.95
CA ARG A 169 -17.01 28.38 -7.78
C ARG A 169 -16.43 27.01 -8.08
N ILE A 170 -17.07 26.22 -8.94
CA ILE A 170 -16.55 24.91 -9.36
C ILE A 170 -15.30 25.09 -10.22
N ARG A 171 -15.34 26.02 -11.18
CA ARG A 171 -14.21 26.34 -12.07
C ARG A 171 -12.98 26.80 -11.29
N GLU A 172 -13.16 27.61 -10.25
CA GLU A 172 -12.07 28.04 -9.37
C GLU A 172 -11.50 26.89 -8.51
N ARG A 173 -12.35 25.95 -8.09
CA ARG A 173 -11.96 24.84 -7.21
C ARG A 173 -11.32 23.67 -7.96
N GLU A 174 -11.69 23.45 -9.22
CA GLU A 174 -11.18 22.38 -10.07
C GLU A 174 -9.64 22.32 -10.16
N PRO A 175 -8.90 23.42 -10.43
CA PRO A 175 -7.43 23.36 -10.48
C PRO A 175 -6.81 22.99 -9.13
N LEU A 176 -7.40 23.44 -8.02
CA LEU A 176 -6.94 23.07 -6.67
C LEU A 176 -7.20 21.59 -6.37
N ALA A 177 -8.37 21.07 -6.75
CA ALA A 177 -8.69 19.65 -6.61
C ALA A 177 -7.77 18.79 -7.47
N LYS A 178 -7.49 19.21 -8.71
CA LYS A 178 -6.56 18.54 -9.62
C LYS A 178 -5.13 18.52 -9.08
N LYS A 179 -4.63 19.66 -8.56
CA LYS A 179 -3.31 19.74 -7.90
C LYS A 179 -3.22 18.79 -6.72
N ARG A 180 -4.20 18.81 -5.80
CA ARG A 180 -4.25 17.88 -4.66
C ARG A 180 -4.33 16.41 -5.08
N GLY A 181 -5.07 16.12 -6.14
CA GLY A 181 -5.15 14.77 -6.71
C GLY A 181 -3.81 14.31 -7.27
N ALA A 182 -3.12 15.16 -8.02
CA ALA A 182 -1.79 14.90 -8.58
C ALA A 182 -0.74 14.71 -7.48
N GLU A 183 -0.71 15.57 -6.47
CA GLU A 183 0.18 15.45 -5.30
C GLU A 183 -0.06 14.15 -4.54
N ARG A 184 -1.33 13.78 -4.31
CA ARG A 184 -1.68 12.51 -3.67
C ARG A 184 -1.19 11.33 -4.50
N HIS A 185 -1.36 11.37 -5.82
CA HIS A 185 -0.90 10.32 -6.72
C HIS A 185 0.64 10.20 -6.71
N GLN A 186 1.36 11.32 -6.81
CA GLN A 186 2.82 11.35 -6.71
C GLN A 186 3.31 10.78 -5.38
N ARG A 187 2.66 11.11 -4.26
CA ARG A 187 2.98 10.54 -2.95
C ARG A 187 2.77 9.04 -2.88
N LEU A 188 1.73 8.51 -3.52
CA LEU A 188 1.48 7.07 -3.60
C LEU A 188 2.55 6.37 -4.44
N LEU A 189 2.95 6.95 -5.57
CA LEU A 189 4.03 6.41 -6.41
C LEU A 189 5.37 6.40 -5.66
N ALA A 190 5.72 7.51 -4.99
CA ALA A 190 6.93 7.60 -4.18
C ALA A 190 6.96 6.54 -3.07
N LYS A 191 5.83 6.36 -2.36
CA LYS A 191 5.70 5.32 -1.33
C LYS A 191 5.82 3.91 -1.91
N GLN A 192 5.26 3.65 -3.09
CA GLN A 192 5.38 2.36 -3.75
C GLN A 192 6.83 2.06 -4.14
N GLN A 193 7.57 3.06 -4.61
CA GLN A 193 8.99 2.94 -4.93
C GLN A 193 9.83 2.66 -3.68
N GLU A 194 9.60 3.40 -2.59
CA GLU A 194 10.26 3.18 -1.30
C GLU A 194 10.08 1.73 -0.81
N LEU A 195 8.85 1.20 -0.88
CA LEU A 195 8.56 -0.19 -0.52
C LEU A 195 9.28 -1.20 -1.42
N ARG A 196 9.41 -0.91 -2.72
CA ARG A 196 10.16 -1.77 -3.65
C ARG A 196 11.65 -1.77 -3.33
N ASP A 197 12.22 -0.63 -3.02
CA ASP A 197 13.64 -0.52 -2.70
C ASP A 197 13.96 -1.13 -1.33
N ALA A 198 13.08 -0.96 -0.34
CA ALA A 198 13.16 -1.68 0.93
C ALA A 198 13.06 -3.21 0.75
N SER A 199 12.18 -3.69 -0.12
CA SER A 199 12.07 -5.12 -0.44
C SER A 199 13.33 -5.66 -1.14
N LYS A 200 13.97 -4.87 -2.02
CA LYS A 200 15.24 -5.26 -2.63
C LYS A 200 16.38 -5.30 -1.60
N ALA A 201 16.43 -4.32 -0.70
CA ALA A 201 17.45 -4.25 0.35
C ALA A 201 17.35 -5.46 1.30
N THR A 202 16.13 -5.80 1.74
CA THR A 202 15.88 -6.97 2.59
C THR A 202 16.27 -8.29 1.91
N LYS A 203 15.91 -8.48 0.62
CA LYS A 203 16.34 -9.66 -0.14
C LYS A 203 17.86 -9.77 -0.29
N LYS A 204 18.56 -8.64 -0.48
CA LYS A 204 20.03 -8.63 -0.52
C LYS A 204 20.65 -9.03 0.81
N LEU A 205 20.11 -8.51 1.92
CA LEU A 205 20.57 -8.88 3.27
C LEU A 205 20.33 -10.36 3.56
N GLU A 206 19.17 -10.90 3.18
CA GLU A 206 18.86 -12.33 3.31
C GLU A 206 19.82 -13.20 2.49
N GLY A 207 20.13 -12.81 1.25
CA GLY A 207 21.11 -13.51 0.42
C GLY A 207 22.52 -13.52 1.04
N LEU A 208 22.97 -12.38 1.59
CA LEU A 208 24.25 -12.31 2.31
C LEU A 208 24.26 -13.16 3.58
N ALA A 209 23.15 -13.20 4.32
CA ALA A 209 23.02 -14.05 5.51
C ALA A 209 23.11 -15.54 5.15
N GLN A 210 22.43 -15.97 4.09
CA GLN A 210 22.50 -17.35 3.59
C GLN A 210 23.92 -17.71 3.13
N GLN A 211 24.62 -16.81 2.44
CA GLN A 211 26.00 -17.03 2.01
C GLN A 211 26.95 -17.19 3.21
N LEU A 212 26.83 -16.33 4.23
CA LEU A 212 27.63 -16.45 5.46
C LEU A 212 27.36 -17.76 6.21
N GLU A 213 26.11 -18.23 6.23
CA GLU A 213 25.78 -19.51 6.84
C GLU A 213 26.37 -20.70 6.05
N GLN A 214 26.34 -20.64 4.72
CA GLN A 214 26.98 -21.64 3.86
C GLN A 214 28.50 -21.67 4.06
N ASP A 215 29.15 -20.50 4.11
CA ASP A 215 30.59 -20.40 4.36
C ASP A 215 30.97 -20.94 5.75
N ARG A 216 30.15 -20.69 6.78
CA ARG A 216 30.34 -21.27 8.12
C ARG A 216 30.23 -22.79 8.10
N LYS A 217 29.22 -23.34 7.41
CA LYS A 217 29.04 -24.79 7.26
C LYS A 217 30.18 -25.42 6.46
N ALA A 218 30.65 -24.77 5.42
CA ALA A 218 31.80 -25.22 4.63
C ALA A 218 33.07 -25.27 5.48
N LYS A 219 33.38 -24.19 6.22
CA LYS A 219 34.53 -24.14 7.14
C LYS A 219 34.45 -25.17 8.25
N ALA A 220 33.26 -25.40 8.83
CA ALA A 220 33.06 -26.42 9.85
C ALA A 220 33.37 -27.83 9.30
N LYS A 221 32.90 -28.14 8.09
CA LYS A 221 33.22 -29.41 7.41
C LYS A 221 34.71 -29.53 7.12
N GLU A 222 35.36 -28.49 6.63
CA GLU A 222 36.81 -28.49 6.40
C GLU A 222 37.60 -28.80 7.68
N GLN A 223 37.20 -28.21 8.83
CA GLN A 223 37.81 -28.49 10.11
C GLN A 223 37.63 -29.94 10.56
N GLU A 224 36.44 -30.51 10.35
CA GLU A 224 36.14 -31.92 10.64
C GLU A 224 37.02 -32.87 9.79
N LEU A 225 37.15 -32.59 8.49
CA LEU A 225 38.01 -33.37 7.59
C LEU A 225 39.48 -33.30 8.00
N VAL A 226 39.97 -32.12 8.43
CA VAL A 226 41.34 -31.97 8.94
C VAL A 226 41.53 -32.73 10.27
N ALA A 227 40.50 -32.80 11.11
CA ALA A 227 40.54 -33.58 12.35
C ALA A 227 40.65 -35.10 12.09
N LEU A 228 40.05 -35.63 11.02
CA LEU A 228 40.19 -37.04 10.62
C LEU A 228 41.64 -37.41 10.29
N ILE A 229 42.38 -36.51 9.65
CA ILE A 229 43.79 -36.74 9.29
C ILE A 229 44.66 -36.86 10.53
N LYS A 230 44.35 -36.08 11.58
CA LYS A 230 45.04 -36.20 12.88
C LYS A 230 44.78 -37.56 13.54
N GLN A 231 43.58 -38.13 13.37
CA GLN A 231 43.24 -39.44 13.91
C GLN A 231 43.87 -40.61 13.13
N PHE A 232 44.06 -40.42 11.82
CA PHE A 232 44.64 -41.42 10.91
C PHE A 232 45.79 -40.81 10.09
N PRO A 233 46.98 -40.63 10.70
CA PRO A 233 48.07 -39.94 10.07
C PRO A 233 48.63 -40.72 8.85
N PRO A 234 48.85 -40.07 7.70
CA PRO A 234 49.42 -40.73 6.53
C PRO A 234 50.84 -41.27 6.79
N ALA A 235 51.58 -40.66 7.73
CA ALA A 235 52.91 -41.10 8.15
C ALA A 235 52.91 -42.48 8.83
N GLU A 236 51.82 -42.87 9.51
CA GLU A 236 51.65 -44.20 10.09
C GLU A 236 51.22 -45.25 9.05
N GLY A 237 51.16 -44.88 7.76
CA GLY A 237 50.74 -45.75 6.68
C GLY A 237 49.22 -45.84 6.48
N TRP A 238 48.42 -45.00 7.14
CA TRP A 238 46.98 -44.90 6.85
C TRP A 238 46.77 -44.31 5.45
N GLY A 239 46.19 -45.08 4.53
CA GLY A 239 45.95 -44.68 3.15
C GLY A 239 45.33 -45.79 2.31
N GLU A 240 45.26 -45.59 0.99
CA GLU A 240 44.64 -46.54 0.04
C GLU A 240 45.25 -47.95 0.15
N LYS A 241 46.57 -48.05 0.32
CA LYS A 241 47.28 -49.32 0.50
C LYS A 241 46.81 -50.06 1.76
N LYS A 242 46.66 -49.35 2.88
CA LYS A 242 46.17 -49.93 4.15
C LYS A 242 44.73 -50.39 4.03
N LEU A 243 43.87 -49.60 3.37
CA LEU A 243 42.49 -49.99 3.11
C LEU A 243 42.41 -51.30 2.31
N HIS A 244 43.23 -51.41 1.25
CA HIS A 244 43.31 -52.62 0.44
C HIS A 244 43.80 -53.82 1.26
N GLU A 245 44.85 -53.65 2.07
CA GLU A 245 45.35 -54.68 2.99
C GLU A 245 44.25 -55.17 3.95
N MET A 246 43.49 -54.25 4.56
CA MET A 246 42.38 -54.60 5.47
C MET A 246 41.27 -55.37 4.77
N ASN A 247 40.91 -54.97 3.54
CA ASN A 247 39.90 -55.67 2.74
C ASN A 247 40.38 -57.06 2.31
N MET A 248 41.64 -57.19 1.90
CA MET A 248 42.24 -58.49 1.58
C MET A 248 42.30 -59.41 2.79
N ARG A 249 42.71 -58.90 3.96
CA ARG A 249 42.73 -59.67 5.21
C ARG A 249 41.33 -60.16 5.59
N ARG A 250 40.31 -59.32 5.39
CA ARG A 250 38.91 -59.69 5.62
C ARG A 250 38.43 -60.81 4.69
N ILE A 251 38.79 -60.76 3.41
CA ILE A 251 38.36 -61.75 2.40
C ILE A 251 39.13 -63.07 2.58
N THR A 252 40.46 -63.02 2.62
CA THR A 252 41.31 -64.22 2.59
C THR A 252 41.36 -64.93 3.94
N MET A 253 41.51 -64.18 5.03
CA MET A 253 41.77 -64.77 6.36
C MET A 253 40.51 -64.81 7.23
N LYS A 254 39.39 -64.24 6.77
CA LYS A 254 38.14 -64.07 7.54
C LYS A 254 38.34 -63.37 8.91
N VAL A 255 39.40 -62.57 9.04
CA VAL A 255 39.68 -61.79 10.25
C VAL A 255 38.94 -60.47 10.17
N TYR A 256 38.10 -60.18 11.17
CA TYR A 256 37.34 -58.92 11.21
C TYR A 256 38.25 -57.72 11.56
N PRO A 257 38.05 -56.54 10.93
CA PRO A 257 38.77 -55.33 11.28
C PRO A 257 38.55 -54.92 12.74
N ASN A 258 39.60 -54.41 13.38
CA ASN A 258 39.52 -53.84 14.72
C ASN A 258 38.65 -52.56 14.73
N ALA A 259 38.29 -52.04 15.90
CA ALA A 259 37.41 -50.87 16.00
C ALA A 259 37.96 -49.62 15.28
N LYS A 260 39.28 -49.39 15.33
CA LYS A 260 39.95 -48.25 14.68
C LYS A 260 39.98 -48.40 13.15
N GLU A 261 40.30 -49.59 12.65
CA GLU A 261 40.29 -49.98 11.25
C GLU A 261 38.87 -49.89 10.65
N ARG A 262 37.84 -50.34 11.39
CA ARG A 262 36.43 -50.22 10.97
C ARG A 262 36.03 -48.77 10.78
N ARG A 263 36.35 -47.91 11.77
CA ARG A 263 36.10 -46.47 11.68
C ARG A 263 36.83 -45.85 10.48
N PHE A 264 38.08 -46.26 10.22
CA PHE A 264 38.83 -45.78 9.06
C PHE A 264 38.17 -46.18 7.73
N ILE A 265 37.68 -47.42 7.61
CA ILE A 265 36.95 -47.89 6.42
C ILE A 265 35.68 -47.03 6.19
N GLU A 266 34.93 -46.73 7.26
CA GLU A 266 33.70 -45.93 7.18
C GLU A 266 33.96 -44.47 6.76
N VAL A 267 35.02 -43.86 7.27
CA VAL A 267 35.37 -42.44 6.99
C VAL A 267 36.39 -42.28 5.86
N PHE A 268 36.71 -43.33 5.12
CA PHE A 268 37.82 -43.33 4.17
C PHE A 268 37.69 -42.26 3.07
N GLU A 269 36.49 -42.09 2.51
CA GLU A 269 36.22 -41.09 1.47
C GLU A 269 36.40 -39.66 1.98
N ASP A 270 35.96 -39.39 3.21
CA ASP A 270 36.12 -38.09 3.83
C ASP A 270 37.56 -37.86 4.28
N TRP A 271 38.26 -38.90 4.75
CA TRP A 271 39.70 -38.86 4.99
C TRP A 271 40.48 -38.52 3.71
N LYS A 272 40.12 -39.09 2.55
CA LYS A 272 40.75 -38.79 1.25
C LYS A 272 40.57 -37.32 0.85
N LYS A 273 39.36 -36.76 1.05
CA LYS A 273 39.09 -35.32 0.84
C LYS A 273 39.89 -34.45 1.79
N GLY A 274 39.93 -34.81 3.08
CA GLY A 274 40.74 -34.13 4.08
C GLY A 274 42.22 -34.14 3.71
N PHE A 275 42.76 -35.30 3.31
CA PHE A 275 44.16 -35.45 2.93
C PHE A 275 44.55 -34.53 1.77
N ALA A 276 43.67 -34.35 0.77
CA ALA A 276 43.89 -33.38 -0.30
C ALA A 276 43.98 -31.93 0.21
N ILE A 277 43.08 -31.53 1.13
CA ILE A 277 43.09 -30.20 1.76
C ILE A 277 44.38 -29.99 2.58
N TRP A 278 44.74 -30.98 3.39
CA TRP A 278 45.94 -30.93 4.21
C TRP A 278 47.23 -30.88 3.38
N LYS A 279 47.32 -31.67 2.31
CA LYS A 279 48.47 -31.63 1.39
C LYS A 279 48.63 -30.24 0.74
N ARG A 280 47.52 -29.57 0.42
CA ARG A 280 47.54 -28.18 -0.07
C ARG A 280 48.03 -27.20 1.00
N LEU A 281 47.60 -27.38 2.26
CA LEU A 281 48.04 -26.56 3.39
C LEU A 281 49.53 -26.75 3.72
N GLU A 282 50.03 -27.98 3.72
CA GLU A 282 51.45 -28.27 3.93
C GLU A 282 52.32 -27.79 2.78
N GLY A 283 51.89 -28.01 1.54
CA GLY A 283 52.59 -27.50 0.35
C GLY A 283 52.72 -25.96 0.35
N SER A 284 51.76 -25.25 0.96
CA SER A 284 51.81 -23.80 1.13
C SER A 284 52.71 -23.35 2.29
N LYS A 285 53.00 -24.23 3.26
CA LYS A 285 53.95 -23.96 4.36
C LYS A 285 55.40 -24.24 3.99
N ALA A 286 55.64 -25.07 2.98
CA ALA A 286 56.99 -25.45 2.53
C ALA A 286 57.67 -24.42 1.59
N THR A 287 57.01 -23.30 1.27
CA THR A 287 57.61 -22.13 0.59
C THR A 287 57.75 -20.92 1.52
N PRO A 288 58.52 -20.99 2.62
CA PRO A 288 59.14 -19.80 3.16
C PRO A 288 60.41 -19.52 2.36
N THR A 289 60.77 -18.25 2.20
CA THR A 289 62.07 -17.76 1.66
C THR A 289 62.11 -17.50 0.16
N GLY A 290 61.75 -16.27 -0.19
CA GLY A 290 61.92 -15.76 -1.55
C GLY A 290 61.58 -14.28 -1.69
N GLY A 291 62.23 -13.42 -0.88
CA GLY A 291 62.31 -11.98 -1.14
C GLY A 291 61.15 -11.14 -0.59
N ALA A 292 61.31 -10.70 0.66
CA ALA A 292 60.74 -9.43 1.10
C ALA A 292 61.35 -8.31 0.23
N LYS A 293 60.70 -8.01 -0.90
CA LYS A 293 60.85 -6.72 -1.57
C LYS A 293 60.10 -5.72 -0.69
N THR A 294 60.86 -4.99 0.11
CA THR A 294 60.40 -3.84 0.89
C THR A 294 59.45 -3.01 0.03
N PRO A 295 58.17 -2.83 0.41
CA PRO A 295 57.32 -1.85 -0.25
C PRO A 295 58.01 -0.48 -0.10
N PRO A 296 58.24 0.27 -1.19
CA PRO A 296 58.78 1.61 -1.08
C PRO A 296 57.85 2.44 -0.18
N ALA A 297 58.47 3.21 0.71
CA ALA A 297 57.78 4.07 1.66
C ALA A 297 56.70 4.92 0.95
N PRO A 298 55.49 5.06 1.55
CA PRO A 298 54.50 6.00 1.04
C PRO A 298 55.11 7.41 1.09
N GLY A 299 55.33 7.99 -0.08
CA GLY A 299 55.81 9.36 -0.23
C GLY A 299 54.83 10.35 0.46
N PRO A 300 55.35 11.48 0.95
CA PRO A 300 54.55 12.54 1.54
C PRO A 300 53.59 13.12 0.49
N GLY A 301 52.40 13.49 0.96
CA GLY A 301 51.22 13.73 0.14
C GLY A 301 51.38 14.70 -1.03
N THR A 302 50.74 14.35 -2.13
CA THR A 302 50.24 15.34 -3.09
C THR A 302 48.77 15.53 -2.77
N GLU A 303 48.51 16.66 -2.13
CA GLU A 303 47.22 17.28 -1.91
C GLU A 303 46.45 17.31 -3.24
N PRO A 304 45.26 16.67 -3.36
CA PRO A 304 44.48 16.76 -4.58
C PRO A 304 43.91 18.18 -4.69
N ASP A 305 44.39 18.91 -5.69
CA ASP A 305 43.87 20.22 -6.10
C ASP A 305 42.33 20.22 -6.14
N PRO A 306 41.69 21.31 -5.69
CA PRO A 306 40.25 21.48 -5.81
C PRO A 306 39.85 21.53 -7.29
N LYS A 307 39.15 20.49 -7.72
CA LYS A 307 38.51 20.39 -9.03
C LYS A 307 37.69 21.66 -9.30
N PRO A 308 37.89 22.37 -10.42
CA PRO A 308 37.14 23.57 -10.75
C PRO A 308 35.65 23.23 -10.91
N THR A 309 34.85 23.93 -10.11
CA THR A 309 33.41 24.11 -10.27
C THR A 309 33.14 24.52 -11.72
N ASN A 310 32.44 23.67 -12.46
CA ASN A 310 31.95 23.99 -13.79
C ASN A 310 30.79 25.00 -13.63
N PRO A 311 30.90 26.24 -14.14
CA PRO A 311 29.77 27.14 -14.17
C PRO A 311 28.78 26.70 -15.25
N ASP A 312 27.57 26.43 -14.80
CA ASP A 312 26.30 26.71 -15.46
C ASP A 312 26.37 27.04 -16.98
N LYS A 313 26.12 26.01 -17.80
CA LYS A 313 25.74 26.16 -19.21
C LYS A 313 24.36 25.57 -19.42
N THR A 314 23.35 26.19 -18.84
CA THR A 314 21.97 26.01 -19.29
C THR A 314 21.60 27.13 -20.27
N LYS A 315 22.10 27.01 -21.51
CA LYS A 315 21.60 27.76 -22.66
C LYS A 315 20.14 27.39 -22.87
N GLY A 316 19.25 28.35 -22.61
CA GLY A 316 17.85 28.28 -23.03
C GLY A 316 17.76 28.02 -24.53
N THR A 317 17.15 26.90 -24.89
CA THR A 317 16.74 26.65 -26.27
C THR A 317 15.31 27.14 -26.38
N SER A 318 15.18 28.37 -26.86
CA SER A 318 13.95 28.91 -27.43
C SER A 318 13.74 28.27 -28.81
N LYS A 319 12.60 27.60 -28.99
CA LYS A 319 11.95 27.31 -30.28
C LYS A 319 10.45 27.39 -30.00
N GLN A 320 9.82 28.48 -30.44
CA GLN A 320 9.08 28.61 -31.72
C GLN A 320 7.74 27.89 -31.67
#